data_AF-A0A8J7ALN2-F1
#
_entry.id   AF-A0A8J7ALN2-F1
#
_cell.length_a   1.000
_cell.length_b   1.000
_cell.length_c   1.000
_cell.angle_alpha   90.00
_cell.angle_beta   90.00
_cell.angle_gamma   90.00
#
_symmetry.space_group_name_H-M   'P 1'
#
loop_
_entity.id
_entity.type
_entity.pdbx_description
1 polymer ?
#
loop_
_entity_poly.entity_id
_entity_poly.type
_entity_poly.pdbx_seq_one_letter_code
_entity_poly.pdbx_strand_id
1 'polypeptide(L)'
;ASDRYGRGRFITASLLIYSLGMGLFWLARSAPMFLLAGFIQGFAGGTLIPMIAALMGDRSTASDRGRTFGLAMVGFDIGIALAGPIFGTIADQLGYRGIFGLSGVMTLIGLVIFATANSKDLRHSLRFALGHGQDVYAIDLPQTIKSR
;
A
#
# COMPACT_ATOMS: atom_id res chain seq x y z
N ALA A 1 3.14 19.77 -10.84
CA ALA A 1 4.63 19.78 -10.73
C ALA A 1 5.15 18.87 -9.60
N SER A 2 4.41 18.68 -8.51
CA SER A 2 4.79 17.78 -7.40
C SER A 2 4.32 16.32 -7.56
N ASP A 3 3.28 16.08 -8.38
CA ASP A 3 2.58 14.79 -8.44
C ASP A 3 3.39 13.61 -9.02
N ARG A 4 4.39 13.85 -9.87
CA ARG A 4 5.10 12.75 -10.56
C ARG A 4 6.39 12.31 -9.86
N TYR A 5 6.97 13.16 -9.01
CA TYR A 5 8.26 12.91 -8.34
C TYR A 5 8.09 12.43 -6.88
N GLY A 6 6.91 12.61 -6.29
CA GLY A 6 6.67 12.31 -4.89
C GLY A 6 5.89 11.03 -4.59
N ARG A 7 5.23 10.40 -5.57
CA ARG A 7 4.27 9.31 -5.26
C ARG A 7 4.91 8.10 -4.60
N GLY A 8 6.08 7.67 -5.10
CA GLY A 8 6.80 6.53 -4.53
C GLY A 8 7.18 6.74 -3.06
N ARG A 9 7.73 7.92 -2.70
CA ARG A 9 8.07 8.23 -1.29
C ARG A 9 6.85 8.26 -0.38
N PHE A 10 5.70 8.75 -0.85
CA PHE A 10 4.49 8.80 -0.04
C PHE A 10 3.92 7.40 0.17
N ILE A 11 3.86 6.55 -0.86
CA ILE A 11 3.42 5.16 -0.72
C ILE A 11 4.33 4.39 0.26
N THR A 12 5.65 4.53 0.11
CA THR A 12 6.62 3.92 1.03
C THR A 12 6.44 4.43 2.46
N ALA A 13 6.30 5.75 2.65
CA ALA A 13 6.07 6.34 3.96
C ALA A 13 4.75 5.84 4.59
N SER A 14 3.67 5.78 3.81
CA SER A 14 2.39 5.23 4.27
C SER A 14 2.51 3.76 4.67
N LEU A 15 3.20 2.92 3.89
CA LEU A 15 3.44 1.51 4.21
C LEU A 15 4.31 1.33 5.47
N LEU A 16 5.31 2.21 5.67
CA LEU A 16 6.11 2.23 6.90
C LEU A 16 5.26 2.59 8.11
N ILE A 17 4.46 3.66 8.02
CA ILE A 17 3.55 4.09 9.09
C ILE A 17 2.51 2.99 9.37
N TYR A 18 2.01 2.31 8.33
CA TYR A 18 1.08 1.19 8.47
C TYR A 18 1.73 0.02 9.23
N SER A 19 2.96 -0.33 8.87
CA SER A 19 3.72 -1.40 9.55
C SER A 19 3.99 -1.06 11.01
N LEU A 20 4.33 0.20 11.31
CA LEU A 20 4.49 0.69 12.68
C LEU A 20 3.17 0.63 13.45
N GLY A 21 2.05 1.02 12.84
CA GLY A 21 0.72 0.91 13.43
C GLY A 21 0.35 -0.53 13.80
N MET A 22 0.65 -1.50 12.93
CA MET A 22 0.47 -2.92 13.20
C MET A 22 1.37 -3.43 14.34
N GLY A 23 2.62 -2.98 14.40
CA GLY A 23 3.51 -3.26 15.53
C GLY A 23 2.97 -2.68 16.86
N LEU A 24 2.36 -1.50 16.80
CA LEU A 24 1.72 -0.86 17.95
C LEU A 24 0.48 -1.64 18.40
N PHE A 25 -0.33 -2.15 17.48
CA PHE A 25 -1.44 -3.05 17.80
C PHE A 25 -0.98 -4.34 18.48
N TRP A 26 0.15 -4.91 18.02
CA TRP A 26 0.71 -6.12 18.62
C TRP A 26 1.21 -5.91 20.06
N LEU A 27 1.80 -4.73 20.33
CA LEU A 27 2.25 -4.32 21.66
C LEU A 27 1.15 -3.71 22.54
N ALA A 28 -0.02 -3.38 21.98
CA ALA A 28 -1.09 -2.71 22.70
C ALA A 28 -1.58 -3.54 23.88
N ARG A 29 -1.35 -3.03 25.09
CA ARG A 29 -1.82 -3.62 26.36
C ARG A 29 -2.87 -2.75 27.05
N SER A 30 -3.20 -1.60 26.48
CA SER A 30 -4.14 -0.63 27.05
C SER A 30 -5.03 -0.04 25.95
N ALA A 31 -6.27 0.34 26.32
CA ALA A 31 -7.23 0.93 25.39
C ALA A 31 -6.71 2.22 24.70
N PRO A 32 -6.02 3.15 25.40
CA PRO A 32 -5.45 4.33 24.74
C PRO A 32 -4.39 3.98 23.69
N MET A 33 -3.55 2.97 23.94
CA MET A 33 -2.53 2.52 22.98
C MET A 33 -3.17 1.88 21.75
N PHE A 34 -4.27 1.14 21.94
CA PHE A 34 -5.05 0.57 20.84
C PHE A 34 -5.72 1.64 19.98
N LEU A 35 -6.30 2.68 20.59
CA LEU A 35 -6.89 3.82 19.88
C LEU A 35 -5.84 4.61 19.10
N LEU A 36 -4.65 4.83 19.69
CA LEU A 36 -3.54 5.47 19.02
C LEU A 36 -3.07 4.66 17.81
N ALA A 37 -2.95 3.34 17.95
CA ALA A 37 -2.64 2.44 16.84
C ALA A 37 -3.69 2.54 15.72
N GLY A 38 -4.97 2.57 16.08
CA GLY A 38 -6.07 2.76 15.11
C GLY A 38 -6.01 4.11 14.39
N PHE A 39 -5.69 5.19 15.08
CA PHE A 39 -5.51 6.51 14.48
C PHE A 39 -4.36 6.52 13.46
N ILE A 40 -3.21 5.94 13.83
CA ILE A 40 -2.04 5.81 12.94
C ILE A 40 -2.39 4.97 11.71
N GLN A 41 -3.11 3.86 11.91
CA GLN A 41 -3.49 2.94 10.84
C GLN A 41 -4.51 3.61 9.89
N GLY A 42 -5.47 4.36 10.42
CA GLY A 42 -6.40 5.16 9.63
C GLY A 42 -5.70 6.23 8.79
N PHE A 43 -4.74 6.95 9.36
CA PHE A 43 -3.94 7.94 8.63
C PHE A 43 -3.09 7.30 7.52
N ALA A 44 -2.47 6.16 7.81
CA ALA A 44 -1.69 5.40 6.83
C ALA A 44 -2.56 4.90 5.68
N GLY A 45 -3.69 4.25 5.97
CA GLY A 45 -4.63 3.75 4.98
C GLY A 45 -5.25 4.86 4.14
N GLY A 46 -5.65 5.97 4.76
CA GLY A 46 -6.22 7.13 4.10
C GLY A 46 -5.26 7.83 3.13
N THR A 47 -3.94 7.70 3.35
CA THR A 47 -2.93 8.19 2.41
C THR A 47 -2.59 7.14 1.35
N LEU A 48 -2.50 5.87 1.74
CA LEU A 48 -2.05 4.77 0.88
C LEU A 48 -3.02 4.51 -0.29
N ILE A 49 -4.32 4.38 0.00
CA ILE A 49 -5.35 4.03 -0.98
C ILE A 49 -5.41 5.04 -2.15
N PRO A 50 -5.57 6.36 -1.92
CA PRO A 50 -5.61 7.32 -3.02
C PRO A 50 -4.28 7.40 -3.79
N MET A 51 -3.15 7.19 -3.12
CA MET A 51 -1.84 7.21 -3.78
C MET A 51 -1.62 6.00 -4.69
N ILE A 52 -2.06 4.80 -4.27
CA ILE A 52 -2.05 3.61 -5.13
C ILE A 52 -3.02 3.78 -6.29
N ALA A 53 -4.25 4.27 -6.04
CA ALA A 53 -5.21 4.54 -7.10
C ALA A 53 -4.67 5.54 -8.13
N ALA A 54 -4.02 6.62 -7.67
CA ALA A 54 -3.38 7.59 -8.54
C ALA A 54 -2.22 6.94 -9.34
N LEU A 55 -1.37 6.12 -8.70
CA LEU A 55 -0.27 5.40 -9.38
C LEU A 55 -0.80 4.47 -10.47
N MET A 56 -1.86 3.70 -10.20
CA MET A 56 -2.51 2.86 -11.22
C MET A 56 -3.08 3.71 -12.36
N GLY A 57 -3.68 4.85 -12.05
CA GLY A 57 -4.21 5.78 -13.05
C GLY A 57 -3.16 6.38 -13.98
N ASP A 58 -1.95 6.66 -13.47
CA ASP A 58 -0.81 7.18 -14.23
C ASP A 58 -0.12 6.11 -15.10
N ARG A 59 -0.19 4.84 -14.68
CA ARG A 59 0.39 3.69 -15.41
C ARG A 59 -0.58 3.01 -16.37
N SER A 60 -1.84 3.44 -16.42
CA SER A 60 -2.88 2.84 -17.26
C SER A 60 -3.31 3.77 -18.38
N THR A 61 -3.46 3.23 -19.59
CA THR A 61 -4.12 3.92 -20.71
C THR A 61 -5.60 4.12 -20.41
N ALA A 62 -6.27 5.03 -21.13
CA ALA A 62 -7.71 5.26 -20.96
C ALA A 62 -8.55 4.00 -21.20
N SER A 63 -8.14 3.12 -22.13
CA SER A 63 -8.80 1.85 -22.42
C SER A 63 -8.53 0.77 -21.37
N ASP A 64 -7.32 0.71 -20.81
CA ASP A 64 -6.91 -0.37 -19.88
C ASP A 64 -7.11 -0.01 -18.41
N ARG A 65 -7.49 1.24 -18.10
CA ARG A 65 -7.72 1.70 -16.72
C ARG A 65 -8.78 0.84 -16.01
N GLY A 66 -9.90 0.55 -16.66
CA GLY A 66 -10.94 -0.31 -16.09
C GLY A 66 -10.43 -1.72 -15.77
N ARG A 67 -9.64 -2.31 -16.66
CA ARG A 67 -9.04 -3.63 -16.46
C ARG A 67 -8.02 -3.63 -15.33
N THR A 68 -7.18 -2.60 -15.24
CA THR A 68 -6.14 -2.49 -14.20
C THR A 68 -6.76 -2.33 -12.82
N PHE A 69 -7.73 -1.44 -12.69
CA PHE A 69 -8.47 -1.28 -11.44
C PHE A 69 -9.28 -2.54 -11.09
N GLY A 70 -9.90 -3.20 -12.06
CA GLY A 70 -10.60 -4.46 -11.86
C GLY A 70 -9.70 -5.57 -11.32
N LEU A 71 -8.52 -5.76 -11.90
CA LEU A 71 -7.53 -6.71 -11.41
C LEU A 71 -7.05 -6.39 -9.99
N ALA A 72 -6.84 -5.10 -9.67
CA ALA A 72 -6.47 -4.66 -8.34
C ALA A 72 -7.57 -4.97 -7.31
N MET A 73 -8.83 -4.73 -7.66
CA MET A 73 -9.98 -5.04 -6.79
C MET A 73 -10.15 -6.54 -6.57
N VAL A 74 -9.99 -7.37 -7.61
CA VAL A 74 -10.02 -8.82 -7.46
C VAL A 74 -8.95 -9.30 -6.48
N GLY A 75 -7.73 -8.77 -6.57
CA GLY A 75 -6.67 -9.08 -5.61
C GLY A 75 -7.02 -8.66 -4.18
N PHE A 76 -7.63 -7.48 -4.01
CA PHE A 76 -8.09 -6.97 -2.71
C PHE A 76 -9.19 -7.86 -2.11
N ASP A 77 -10.19 -8.23 -2.91
CA ASP A 77 -11.30 -9.09 -2.48
C ASP A 77 -10.83 -10.50 -2.12
N ILE A 78 -9.89 -11.07 -2.89
CA ILE A 78 -9.26 -12.35 -2.55
C ILE A 78 -8.52 -12.23 -1.21
N GLY A 79 -7.81 -11.11 -0.99
CA GLY A 79 -7.16 -10.83 0.29
C GLY A 79 -8.14 -10.85 1.46
N ILE A 80 -9.27 -10.16 1.34
CA ILE A 80 -10.33 -10.14 2.36
C ILE A 80 -10.94 -11.54 2.57
N ALA A 81 -11.23 -12.25 1.49
CA ALA A 81 -11.81 -13.58 1.53
C ALA A 81 -10.89 -14.58 2.26
N LEU A 82 -9.56 -14.49 2.05
CA LEU A 82 -8.58 -15.32 2.73
C LEU A 82 -8.30 -14.85 4.17
N ALA A 83 -8.39 -13.55 4.44
CA ALA A 83 -8.15 -12.98 5.75
C ALA A 83 -9.09 -13.57 6.83
N GLY A 84 -10.36 -13.79 6.51
CA GLY A 84 -11.34 -14.35 7.45
C GLY A 84 -10.91 -15.72 8.03
N PRO A 85 -10.77 -16.77 7.20
CA PRO A 85 -10.35 -18.09 7.67
C PRO A 85 -8.95 -18.11 8.30
N ILE A 86 -7.99 -17.39 7.72
CA ILE A 86 -6.61 -17.36 8.21
C ILE A 86 -6.54 -16.67 9.57
N PHE A 87 -7.12 -15.48 9.70
CA PHE A 87 -7.10 -14.77 10.97
C PHE A 87 -8.02 -15.40 12.01
N GLY A 88 -9.14 -16.02 11.62
CA GLY A 88 -10.01 -16.77 12.53
C GLY A 88 -9.28 -17.95 13.17
N THR A 89 -8.63 -18.80 12.37
CA THR A 89 -7.86 -19.95 12.89
C THR A 89 -6.68 -19.53 13.76
N ILE A 90 -6.03 -18.41 13.44
CA ILE A 90 -4.94 -17.85 14.26
C ILE A 90 -5.47 -17.18 15.53
N ALA A 91 -6.64 -16.56 15.48
CA ALA A 91 -7.30 -15.99 16.67
C ALA A 91 -7.53 -17.07 17.72
N ASP A 92 -8.00 -18.24 17.29
CA ASP A 92 -8.32 -19.35 18.19
C ASP A 92 -7.08 -19.92 18.88
N GLN A 93 -5.90 -19.90 18.22
CA GLN A 93 -4.67 -20.48 18.76
C GLN A 93 -3.76 -19.48 19.49
N LEU A 94 -3.60 -18.28 18.93
CA LEU A 94 -2.61 -17.27 19.35
C LEU A 94 -3.27 -15.98 19.88
N GLY A 95 -4.60 -15.91 19.86
CA GLY A 95 -5.38 -14.72 20.21
C GLY A 95 -5.22 -13.59 19.20
N TYR A 96 -5.92 -12.48 19.45
CA TYR A 96 -5.90 -11.29 18.60
C TYR A 96 -4.50 -10.68 18.42
N ARG A 97 -3.59 -10.89 19.37
CA ARG A 97 -2.22 -10.40 19.26
C ARG A 97 -1.45 -11.12 18.15
N GLY A 98 -1.65 -12.43 17.97
CA GLY A 98 -1.04 -13.17 16.86
C GLY A 98 -1.50 -12.63 15.49
N ILE A 99 -2.77 -12.23 15.38
CA ILE A 99 -3.35 -11.66 14.17
C ILE A 99 -2.68 -10.33 13.79
N PHE A 100 -2.51 -9.42 14.76
CA PHE A 100 -1.84 -8.14 14.51
C PHE A 100 -0.37 -8.31 14.15
N GLY A 101 0.33 -9.25 14.80
CA GLY A 101 1.70 -9.60 14.46
C GLY A 101 1.83 -10.12 13.02
N LEU A 102 0.98 -11.08 12.63
CA LEU A 102 0.95 -11.61 11.27
C LEU A 102 0.62 -10.51 10.24
N SER A 103 -0.37 -9.66 10.54
CA SER A 103 -0.75 -8.54 9.67
C SER A 103 0.40 -7.55 9.49
N GLY A 104 1.18 -7.31 10.54
CA GLY A 104 2.42 -6.53 10.47
C GLY A 104 3.46 -7.16 9.55
N VAL A 105 3.68 -8.48 9.66
CA VAL A 105 4.60 -9.22 8.77
C VAL A 105 4.12 -9.16 7.30
N MET A 106 2.83 -9.36 7.04
CA MET A 106 2.27 -9.25 5.70
C MET A 106 2.45 -7.84 5.12
N THR A 107 2.23 -6.80 5.92
CA THR A 107 2.49 -5.42 5.50
C THR A 107 3.97 -5.21 5.18
N LEU A 108 4.87 -5.75 5.99
CA LEU A 108 6.31 -5.65 5.77
C LEU A 108 6.74 -6.34 4.47
N ILE A 109 6.17 -7.52 4.18
CA ILE A 109 6.36 -8.22 2.91
C ILE A 109 5.87 -7.34 1.75
N GLY A 110 4.69 -6.73 1.88
CA GLY A 110 4.15 -5.80 0.88
C GLY A 110 5.07 -4.59 0.64
N LEU A 111 5.65 -4.02 1.71
CA LEU A 111 6.64 -2.95 1.64
C LEU A 111 7.91 -3.41 0.89
N VAL A 112 8.43 -4.60 1.20
CA VAL A 112 9.60 -5.16 0.52
C VAL A 112 9.30 -5.40 -0.96
N ILE A 113 8.14 -5.96 -1.29
CA ILE A 113 7.70 -6.16 -2.68
C ILE A 113 7.61 -4.83 -3.40
N PHE A 114 6.99 -3.81 -2.80
CA PHE A 114 6.90 -2.48 -3.40
C PHE A 114 8.27 -1.84 -3.59
N ALA A 115 9.18 -1.99 -2.63
CA ALA A 115 10.55 -1.49 -2.73
C ALA A 115 11.36 -2.20 -3.82
N THR A 116 11.10 -3.49 -4.07
CA THR A 116 11.94 -4.36 -4.90
C THR A 116 11.42 -4.55 -6.33
N ALA A 117 10.11 -4.70 -6.51
CA ALA A 117 9.48 -5.18 -7.74
C ALA A 117 8.58 -4.15 -8.45
N ASN A 118 8.48 -2.92 -7.94
CA ASN A 118 7.62 -1.89 -8.51
C ASN A 118 8.19 -1.22 -9.79
N SER A 119 9.39 -1.59 -10.23
CA SER A 119 10.03 -1.06 -11.44
C SER A 119 10.84 -2.14 -12.16
N LYS A 120 11.27 -1.84 -13.41
CA LYS A 120 12.04 -2.77 -14.26
C LYS A 120 13.24 -3.41 -13.57
N ASP A 121 13.93 -2.64 -12.73
CA ASP A 121 15.10 -3.09 -11.97
C ASP A 121 14.98 -2.74 -10.49
N LEU A 122 15.63 -3.52 -9.64
CA LEU A 122 15.74 -3.29 -8.20
C LEU A 122 16.23 -1.87 -7.86
N ARG A 123 17.24 -1.37 -8.60
CA ARG A 123 17.78 -0.01 -8.40
C ARG A 123 16.78 1.09 -8.76
N HIS A 124 15.97 0.88 -9.80
CA HIS A 124 14.92 1.82 -10.19
C HIS A 124 13.73 1.77 -9.22
N SER A 125 13.39 0.58 -8.74
CA SER A 125 12.31 0.39 -7.77
C SER A 125 12.64 1.06 -6.44
N LEU A 126 13.87 0.88 -5.95
CA LEU A 126 14.36 1.54 -4.73
C LEU A 126 14.47 3.05 -4.91
N ARG A 127 14.96 3.54 -6.05
CA ARG A 127 15.02 4.99 -6.32
C ARG A 127 13.63 5.62 -6.36
N PHE A 128 12.66 4.96 -6.99
CA PHE A 128 11.28 5.43 -7.01
C PHE A 128 10.64 5.38 -5.61
N ALA A 129 10.81 4.27 -4.88
CA ALA A 129 10.31 4.10 -3.52
C ALA A 129 10.89 5.14 -2.54
N LEU A 130 12.15 5.53 -2.72
CA LEU A 130 12.83 6.58 -1.94
C LEU A 130 12.57 7.99 -2.48
N GLY A 131 11.76 8.17 -3.54
CA GLY A 131 11.44 9.48 -4.12
C GLY A 131 12.57 10.15 -4.92
N HIS A 132 13.62 9.40 -5.25
CA HIS A 132 14.80 9.87 -6.00
C HIS A 132 14.76 9.50 -7.50
N GLY A 133 13.70 8.84 -7.98
CA GLY A 133 13.57 8.38 -9.37
C GLY A 133 12.18 8.65 -9.95
N GLN A 134 12.11 8.94 -11.25
CA GLN A 134 10.85 9.06 -12.00
C GLN A 134 10.21 7.68 -12.19
N ASP A 135 8.89 7.64 -12.28
CA ASP A 135 8.16 6.43 -12.63
C ASP A 135 8.38 6.07 -14.11
N VAL A 136 9.12 4.98 -14.35
CA VAL A 136 9.47 4.47 -15.69
C VAL A 136 8.23 4.05 -16.49
N TYR A 137 7.13 3.73 -15.80
CA TYR A 137 5.88 3.27 -16.43
C TYR A 137 4.80 4.36 -16.52
N ALA A 138 5.08 5.59 -16.08
CA ALA A 138 4.10 6.67 -16.19
C ALA A 138 3.88 7.02 -17.67
N ILE A 139 2.64 6.89 -18.13
CA ILE A 139 2.25 7.19 -19.50
C ILE A 139 2.20 8.70 -19.65
N ASP A 140 3.11 9.27 -20.44
CA ASP A 140 3.04 10.67 -20.83
C ASP A 140 1.84 10.87 -21.77
N LEU A 141 0.73 11.37 -21.22
CA LEU A 141 -0.40 11.78 -22.03
C LEU A 141 0.06 12.92 -22.97
N PRO A 142 -0.22 12.83 -24.29
CA PRO A 142 -0.03 13.94 -25.20
C PRO A 142 -0.74 15.18 -24.67
N GLN A 143 -0.09 16.35 -24.73
CA GLN A 143 -0.56 17.64 -24.20
C GLN A 143 -1.94 18.08 -24.73
N THR A 144 -2.49 17.42 -25.74
CA THR A 144 -3.76 17.74 -26.41
C THR A 144 -5.03 17.43 -25.62
N ILE A 145 -4.96 16.68 -24.52
CA ILE A 145 -6.15 16.33 -23.70
C ILE A 145 -6.32 17.26 -22.49
N LYS A 146 -5.32 18.09 -22.16
CA LYS A 146 -5.37 18.99 -20.98
C LYS A 146 -6.25 20.24 -21.13
N SER A 147 -6.84 20.48 -22.30
CA SER A 147 -7.60 21.70 -22.60
C SER A 147 -9.05 21.46 -23.03
N ARG A 148 -9.69 20.39 -22.58
CA ARG A 148 -11.14 20.18 -22.75
C ARG A 148 -11.80 19.83 -21.44
#